data_AF-A0A2D8STN2-F1
#
_entry.id   AF-A0A2D8STN2-F1
#
_cell.length_a   1.000
_cell.length_b   1.000
_cell.length_c   1.000
_cell.angle_alpha   90.00
_cell.angle_beta   90.00
_cell.angle_gamma   90.00
#
_symmetry.space_group_name_H-M   'P 1'
#
loop_
_entity.id
_entity.type
_entity.pdbx_description
1 polymer ?
#
loop_
_entity_poly.entity_id
_entity_poly.type
_entity_poly.pdbx_seq_one_letter_code
_entity_poly.pdbx_strand_id
1 'polypeptide(L)' 'MIQPDQLGLNKYSADLPHQVNFMDKKTKKRIDVLQQKITKLQRLLAAEKKQPDDPAEIPRIEAELAKAHAEMSSLKSD' A
#
# COMPACT_ATOMS: atom_id res chain seq x y z
N MET A 1 10.51 40.89 45.47
CA MET A 1 10.99 41.00 44.08
C MET A 1 11.22 39.59 43.55
N ILE A 2 10.62 39.31 42.42
CA ILE A 2 10.49 38.00 41.78
C ILE A 2 11.72 37.75 40.89
N GLN A 3 12.32 36.56 40.99
CA GLN A 3 13.04 35.94 39.86
C GLN A 3 12.78 34.43 39.86
N PRO A 4 11.97 33.91 38.93
CA PRO A 4 11.81 32.50 38.67
C PRO A 4 12.44 32.21 37.30
N ASP A 5 13.66 31.69 37.28
CA ASP A 5 14.19 31.00 36.11
C ASP A 5 15.08 29.85 36.60
N GLN A 6 14.41 28.83 37.10
CA GLN A 6 15.01 27.52 37.29
C GLN A 6 14.75 26.73 36.01
N LEU A 7 15.86 26.46 35.32
CA LEU A 7 16.06 25.30 34.46
C LEU A 7 15.28 25.33 33.15
N GLY A 8 15.89 26.02 32.19
CA GLY A 8 15.81 25.64 30.79
C GLY A 8 16.10 24.15 30.63
N LEU A 9 15.05 23.39 30.40
CA LEU A 9 14.99 22.20 29.55
C LEU A 9 13.52 22.07 29.16
N ASN A 10 13.18 22.79 28.10
CA ASN A 10 11.91 22.65 27.40
C ASN A 10 11.81 21.20 26.88
N LYS A 11 11.31 20.31 27.74
CA LYS A 11 11.01 18.90 27.46
C LYS A 11 9.74 18.72 26.61
N TYR A 12 9.16 19.81 26.14
CA TYR A 12 8.15 19.84 25.11
C TYR A 12 8.81 20.32 23.81
N SER A 13 9.81 19.56 23.37
CA SER A 13 10.25 19.59 21.98
C SER A 13 9.05 19.31 21.11
N ALA A 14 8.55 20.39 20.52
CA ALA A 14 7.72 20.46 19.34
C ALA A 14 6.55 19.47 19.30
N ASP A 15 5.35 20.05 19.34
CA ASP A 15 4.23 19.64 18.49
C ASP A 15 4.70 19.59 17.02
N LEU A 16 5.56 18.62 16.69
CA LEU A 16 5.65 18.09 15.35
C LEU A 16 4.30 17.42 15.16
N PRO A 17 3.43 17.93 14.25
CA PRO A 17 2.35 17.08 13.78
C PRO A 17 3.05 15.81 13.35
N HIS A 18 2.78 14.70 14.04
CA HIS A 18 3.16 13.42 13.51
C HIS A 18 2.58 13.46 12.10
N GLN A 19 3.44 13.55 11.08
CA GLN A 19 3.04 13.28 9.72
C GLN A 19 2.71 11.79 9.71
N VAL A 20 1.57 11.46 10.31
CA VAL A 20 0.81 10.32 9.90
C VAL A 20 0.45 10.68 8.48
N ASN A 21 1.23 10.17 7.53
CA ASN A 21 0.72 9.79 6.22
C ASN A 21 -0.45 8.86 6.52
N PHE A 22 -1.60 9.46 6.82
CA PHE A 22 -2.80 8.76 7.20
C PHE A 22 -3.42 8.31 5.89
N MET A 23 -2.75 7.36 5.22
CA MET A 23 -3.37 6.58 4.16
C MET A 23 -4.72 6.15 4.71
N ASP A 24 -5.78 6.67 4.10
CA ASP A 24 -7.14 6.46 4.59
C ASP A 24 -7.33 4.97 4.86
N LYS A 25 -7.87 4.60 6.03
CA LYS A 25 -8.03 3.19 6.40
C LYS A 25 -8.77 2.41 5.31
N LYS A 26 -9.63 3.08 4.53
CA LYS A 26 -10.29 2.53 3.34
C LYS A 26 -9.31 2.31 2.20
N THR A 27 -8.45 3.27 1.88
CA THR A 27 -7.41 3.15 0.85
C THR A 27 -6.44 2.03 1.17
N LYS A 28 -5.99 1.92 2.43
CA LYS A 28 -5.13 0.81 2.86
C LYS A 28 -5.82 -0.55 2.66
N LYS A 29 -7.07 -0.69 3.08
CA LYS A 29 -7.86 -1.92 2.86
C LYS A 29 -8.05 -2.24 1.38
N ARG A 30 -8.29 -1.23 0.53
CA ARG A 30 -8.42 -1.41 -0.92
C ARG A 30 -7.11 -1.92 -1.52
N ILE A 31 -5.98 -1.34 -1.12
CA ILE A 31 -4.65 -1.80 -1.53
C ILE A 31 -4.41 -3.24 -1.08
N ASP A 32 -4.74 -3.60 0.16
CA ASP A 32 -4.62 -4.98 0.65
C ASP A 32 -5.45 -5.97 -0.18
N VAL A 33 -6.70 -5.63 -0.50
CA VAL A 33 -7.57 -6.48 -1.33
C VAL A 33 -6.99 -6.64 -2.75
N LEU A 34 -6.50 -5.55 -3.35
CA LEU A 34 -5.84 -5.60 -4.66
C LEU A 34 -4.55 -6.42 -4.61
N GLN A 35 -3.77 -6.31 -3.54
CA GLN A 35 -2.54 -7.08 -3.32
C GLN A 35 -2.84 -8.58 -3.23
N GLN A 36 -3.91 -8.97 -2.53
CA GLN A 36 -4.38 -10.35 -2.45
C GLN A 36 -4.83 -10.85 -3.83
N LYS A 37 -5.56 -10.04 -4.59
CA LYS A 37 -5.98 -10.38 -5.96
C LYS A 37 -4.77 -10.59 -6.88
N ILE A 38 -3.79 -9.70 -6.85
CA ILE A 38 -2.53 -9.79 -7.61
C ILE A 38 -1.78 -11.08 -7.26
N THR A 39 -1.62 -11.37 -5.97
CA THR A 39 -0.93 -12.59 -5.52
C THR A 39 -1.63 -13.86 -6.02
N LYS A 40 -2.97 -13.87 -6.01
CA LYS A 40 -3.77 -14.98 -6.54
C LYS A 40 -3.57 -15.14 -8.06
N LEU A 41 -3.65 -14.05 -8.81
CA LEU A 41 -3.45 -14.04 -10.26
C LEU A 41 -2.03 -14.46 -10.63
N GLN A 42 -1.00 -14.02 -9.89
CA GLN A 42 0.39 -14.46 -10.12
C GLN A 42 0.56 -15.97 -9.90
N ARG A 43 -0.09 -16.53 -8.86
CA ARG A 43 -0.05 -17.97 -8.62
C ARG A 43 -0.75 -18.75 -9.73
N LEU A 44 -1.90 -18.27 -10.21
CA LEU A 44 -2.61 -18.85 -11.35
C LEU A 44 -1.73 -18.79 -12.60
N LEU A 45 -1.15 -17.63 -12.89
CA LEU A 45 -0.22 -17.46 -14.02
C LEU A 45 0.96 -18.43 -13.95
N ALA A 46 1.54 -18.62 -12.76
CA ALA A 46 2.64 -19.56 -12.57
C ALA A 46 2.20 -21.02 -12.74
N ALA A 47 0.99 -21.37 -12.33
CA ALA A 47 0.40 -22.69 -12.55
C ALA A 47 0.17 -22.94 -14.05
N GLU A 48 -0.48 -21.99 -14.74
CA GLU A 48 -0.77 -22.03 -16.17
C GLU A 48 0.51 -22.04 -17.02
N LYS A 49 1.55 -21.30 -16.61
CA LYS A 49 2.87 -21.35 -17.27
C LYS A 49 3.59 -22.69 -17.06
N LYS A 50 3.33 -23.37 -15.94
CA LYS A 50 3.95 -24.65 -15.60
C LYS A 50 3.26 -25.82 -16.30
N GLN A 51 1.93 -25.77 -16.38
CA GLN A 51 1.11 -26.70 -17.14
C GLN A 51 0.12 -25.86 -17.95
N PRO A 52 0.45 -25.53 -19.20
CA PRO A 52 -0.43 -24.77 -20.06
C PRO A 52 -1.59 -25.67 -20.50
N ASP A 53 -2.61 -25.75 -19.66
CA ASP A 53 -3.88 -26.39 -19.99
C ASP A 53 -4.64 -25.53 -20.99
N ASP A 54 -4.70 -24.20 -20.78
CA ASP A 54 -5.19 -23.25 -21.79
C ASP A 54 -4.20 -22.08 -22.03
N PRO A 55 -3.48 -22.06 -23.17
CA PRO A 55 -2.57 -20.96 -23.48
C PRO A 55 -3.27 -19.61 -23.69
N ALA A 56 -4.59 -19.58 -23.90
CA ALA A 56 -5.36 -18.34 -23.98
C ALA A 56 -5.66 -17.71 -22.59
N GLU A 57 -5.51 -18.49 -21.52
CA GLU A 57 -5.75 -18.01 -20.15
C GLU A 57 -4.55 -17.20 -19.61
N ILE A 58 -3.33 -17.51 -20.05
CA ILE A 58 -2.10 -16.75 -19.74
C ILE A 58 -2.24 -15.25 -20.05
N PRO A 59 -2.57 -14.82 -21.30
CA PRO A 59 -2.71 -13.40 -21.62
C PRO A 59 -3.93 -12.75 -20.92
N ARG A 60 -4.98 -13.53 -20.58
CA ARG A 60 -6.11 -13.02 -19.79
C ARG A 60 -5.69 -12.67 -18.37
N ILE A 61 -5.00 -13.59 -17.70
CA ILE A 61 -4.49 -13.38 -16.35
C ILE A 61 -3.48 -12.23 -16.32
N GLU A 62 -2.60 -12.12 -17.32
CA GLU A 62 -1.66 -11.00 -17.44
C GLU A 62 -2.37 -9.65 -17.63
N ALA A 63 -3.42 -9.58 -18.45
CA ALA A 63 -4.23 -8.38 -18.60
C ALA A 63 -4.92 -7.98 -17.28
N GLU A 64 -5.46 -8.95 -16.54
CA GLU A 64 -6.11 -8.70 -15.25
C GLU A 64 -5.10 -8.26 -14.18
N LEU A 65 -3.88 -8.84 -14.20
CA LEU A 65 -2.76 -8.43 -13.37
C LEU A 65 -2.37 -6.97 -13.64
N ALA A 66 -2.19 -6.61 -14.91
CA ALA A 66 -1.84 -5.25 -15.32
C ALA A 66 -2.90 -4.24 -14.85
N LYS A 67 -4.18 -4.59 -14.99
CA LYS A 67 -5.30 -3.76 -14.50
C LYS A 67 -5.25 -3.58 -12.98
N ALA A 68 -5.05 -4.67 -12.22
CA ALA A 68 -4.97 -4.61 -10.76
C ALA A 68 -3.76 -3.81 -10.27
N HIS A 69 -2.62 -3.91 -10.97
CA HIS A 69 -1.43 -3.10 -10.69
C HIS A 69 -1.66 -1.62 -10.97
N ALA A 70 -2.33 -1.28 -12.08
CA ALA A 70 -2.70 0.09 -12.41
C ALA A 70 -3.63 0.69 -11.34
N GLU A 71 -4.68 -0.04 -10.96
CA GLU A 71 -5.60 0.37 -9.89
C GLU A 71 -4.86 0.57 -8.55
N MET A 72 -3.93 -0.32 -8.20
CA MET A 72 -3.12 -0.18 -6.98
C MET A 72 -2.18 1.03 -7.04
N SER A 73 -1.58 1.31 -8.20
CA SER A 73 -0.68 2.44 -8.38
C SER A 73 -1.44 3.76 -8.26
N SER A 74 -2.63 3.86 -8.84
CA SER A 74 -3.50 5.03 -8.67
C SER A 74 -3.83 5.28 -7.21
N LEU A 75 -4.23 4.24 -6.47
CA LEU A 75 -4.56 4.34 -5.04
C LEU A 75 -3.37 4.69 -4.12
N LYS A 76 -2.14 4.54 -4.59
CA LYS A 76 -0.92 4.92 -3.85
C LYS A 76 -0.45 6.34 -4.17
N SER A 77 -0.92 6.91 -5.28
CA SER A 77 -0.56 8.25 -5.75
C SER A 77 -1.60 9.32 -5.39
N ASP A 78 -2.83 8.91 -5.05
CA ASP A 78 -3.88 9.73 -4.41
C ASP A 78 -3.61 9.94 -2.90
#